data_AF-A0A1E7GY95-F1
#
_entry.id   AF-A0A1E7GY95-F1
#
_cell.length_a   1.000
_cell.length_b   1.000
_cell.length_c   1.000
_cell.angle_alpha   90.00
_cell.angle_beta   90.00
_cell.angle_gamma   90.00
#
_symmetry.space_group_name_H-M   'P 1'
#
loop_
_entity.id
_entity.type
_entity.pdbx_description
1 polymer ?
#
loop_
_entity_poly.entity_id
_entity_poly.type
_entity_poly.pdbx_seq_one_letter_code
_entity_poly.pdbx_strand_id
1 'polypeptide(L)'
;MVCTPAYAEDTGLVDILSSQLGVTEDQAEGGAGSIFQLAKQDLSVEDFASIAEAVPGIDQMMDAAPKAEGSSSALGSVSSMIGGNSNKLGGLAGLTSAFDKLGMTGDMVGKFIPIVLDYAKDKGGEHVMSLLKGVLS
;
A
#
# COMPACT_ATOMS: atom_id res chain seq x y z
N MET A 1 -12.29 0.60 -28.63
CA MET A 1 -12.40 1.76 -27.71
C MET A 1 -11.29 1.60 -26.69
N VAL A 2 -10.20 2.35 -26.84
CA VAL A 2 -9.12 2.40 -25.85
C VAL A 2 -9.39 3.66 -25.05
N CYS A 3 -10.02 3.50 -23.88
CA CYS A 3 -10.10 4.59 -22.91
C CYS A 3 -8.78 4.62 -22.15
N THR A 4 -7.90 5.52 -22.54
CA THR A 4 -6.84 6.03 -21.68
C THR A 4 -7.49 6.91 -20.60
N PRO A 5 -7.41 6.57 -19.31
CA PRO A 5 -7.75 7.54 -18.27
C PRO A 5 -6.56 8.48 -18.06
N ALA A 6 -6.87 9.75 -17.87
CA ALA A 6 -5.93 10.83 -17.69
C ALA A 6 -5.05 10.63 -16.45
N TYR A 7 -3.77 10.28 -16.65
CA TYR A 7 -2.70 10.58 -15.70
C TYR A 7 -2.29 12.04 -15.95
N ALA A 8 -2.96 12.96 -15.26
CA ALA A 8 -2.64 14.38 -15.33
C ALA A 8 -1.33 14.64 -14.58
N GLU A 9 -0.22 14.83 -15.31
CA GLU A 9 0.90 15.76 -15.05
C GLU A 9 1.34 16.02 -13.59
N ASP A 10 1.28 15.00 -12.73
CA ASP A 10 1.97 14.89 -11.46
C ASP A 10 2.46 13.45 -11.43
N THR A 11 3.77 13.22 -11.49
CA THR A 11 4.33 11.87 -11.59
C THR A 11 3.84 11.05 -10.39
N GLY A 12 2.80 10.25 -10.62
CA GLY A 12 2.13 9.54 -9.54
C GLY A 12 3.03 8.44 -9.00
N LEU A 13 2.80 8.05 -7.76
CA LEU A 13 3.57 7.01 -7.08
C LEU A 13 3.74 5.73 -7.93
N VAL A 14 2.70 5.35 -8.67
CA VAL A 14 2.69 4.18 -9.58
C VAL A 14 3.76 4.30 -10.66
N ASP A 15 3.85 5.45 -11.32
CA ASP A 15 4.82 5.72 -12.39
C ASP A 15 6.25 5.73 -11.85
N ILE A 16 6.44 6.28 -10.65
CA ILE A 16 7.72 6.28 -9.95
C ILE A 16 8.15 4.84 -9.62
N LEU A 17 7.24 4.03 -9.08
CA LEU A 17 7.51 2.63 -8.72
C LEU A 17 7.79 1.77 -9.97
N SER A 18 6.98 1.89 -11.01
CA SER A 18 7.15 1.16 -12.27
C SER A 18 8.49 1.52 -12.93
N SER A 19 8.81 2.80 -13.02
CA SER A 19 10.04 3.30 -13.64
C SER A 19 11.29 2.95 -12.84
N GLN A 20 11.27 3.11 -11.50
CA GLN A 20 12.45 2.86 -10.67
C GLN A 20 12.72 1.37 -10.43
N LEU A 21 11.67 0.55 -10.33
CA LEU A 21 11.80 -0.86 -9.99
C LEU A 21 11.65 -1.81 -11.18
N GLY A 22 11.24 -1.29 -12.33
CA GLY A 22 10.99 -2.10 -13.54
C GLY A 22 9.81 -3.05 -13.39
N VAL A 23 8.83 -2.69 -12.56
CA VAL A 23 7.59 -3.44 -12.35
C VAL A 23 6.48 -2.91 -13.26
N THR A 24 5.43 -3.69 -13.48
CA THR A 24 4.27 -3.21 -14.24
C THR A 24 3.46 -2.20 -13.43
N GLU A 25 2.63 -1.39 -14.11
CA GLU A 25 1.70 -0.47 -13.43
C GLU A 25 0.79 -1.23 -12.46
N ASP A 26 0.20 -2.35 -12.88
CA ASP A 26 -0.63 -3.21 -12.02
C ASP A 26 0.11 -3.67 -10.75
N GLN A 27 1.40 -4.01 -10.86
CA GLN A 27 2.25 -4.41 -9.74
C GLN A 27 2.56 -3.24 -8.82
N ALA A 28 2.85 -2.07 -9.39
CA ALA A 28 3.10 -0.85 -8.66
C ALA A 28 1.83 -0.39 -7.89
N GLU A 29 0.68 -0.37 -8.57
CA GLU A 29 -0.63 -0.05 -7.98
C GLU A 29 -0.98 -1.03 -6.87
N GLY A 30 -0.94 -2.33 -7.15
CA GLY A 30 -1.28 -3.35 -6.16
C GLY A 30 -0.31 -3.38 -4.98
N GLY A 31 0.98 -3.18 -5.24
CA GLY A 31 2.02 -3.14 -4.20
C GLY A 31 1.88 -1.93 -3.29
N ALA A 32 1.73 -0.73 -3.88
CA ALA A 32 1.50 0.50 -3.14
C ALA A 32 0.17 0.46 -2.37
N GLY A 33 -0.89 -0.02 -3.01
CA GLY A 33 -2.19 -0.20 -2.37
C GLY A 33 -2.15 -1.14 -1.17
N SER A 34 -1.33 -2.20 -1.22
CA SER A 34 -1.16 -3.12 -0.09
C SER A 34 -0.48 -2.43 1.10
N ILE A 35 0.49 -1.55 0.83
CA ILE A 35 1.13 -0.71 1.85
C ILE A 35 0.10 0.23 2.48
N PHE A 36 -0.72 0.89 1.66
CA PHE A 36 -1.75 1.82 2.14
C PHE A 36 -2.89 1.11 2.87
N GLN A 37 -3.26 -0.11 2.48
CA GLN A 37 -4.23 -0.91 3.22
C GLN A 37 -3.72 -1.23 4.63
N LEU A 38 -2.44 -1.60 4.76
CA LEU A 38 -1.84 -1.81 6.08
C LEU A 38 -1.84 -0.53 6.91
N ALA A 39 -1.46 0.60 6.30
CA ALA A 39 -1.50 1.90 6.95
C ALA A 39 -2.92 2.25 7.43
N LYS A 40 -3.94 2.02 6.62
CA LYS A 40 -5.35 2.25 7.01
C LYS A 40 -5.81 1.37 8.16
N GLN A 41 -5.24 0.18 8.33
CA GLN A 41 -5.58 -0.75 9.41
C GLN A 41 -4.89 -0.41 10.73
N ASP A 42 -3.67 0.12 10.68
CA ASP A 42 -2.86 0.41 11.86
C ASP A 42 -2.99 1.87 12.33
N LEU A 43 -3.24 2.80 11.41
CA LEU A 43 -3.43 4.23 11.70
C LEU A 43 -4.88 4.58 12.03
N SER A 44 -5.05 5.73 12.68
CA SER A 44 -6.37 6.33 12.87
C SER A 44 -6.94 6.81 11.53
N VAL A 45 -8.27 7.00 11.47
CA VAL A 45 -8.94 7.53 10.28
C VAL A 45 -8.41 8.92 9.90
N GLU A 46 -8.06 9.74 10.91
CA GLU A 46 -7.53 11.10 10.73
C GLU A 46 -6.11 11.08 10.15
N ASP A 47 -5.25 10.21 10.66
CA ASP A 47 -3.88 10.04 10.16
C ASP A 47 -3.87 9.48 8.73
N PHE A 48 -4.73 8.48 8.46
CA PHE A 48 -4.87 7.93 7.12
C PHE A 48 -5.45 8.93 6.14
N ALA A 49 -6.40 9.78 6.56
CA ALA A 49 -6.92 10.86 5.72
C ALA A 49 -5.81 11.81 5.27
N SER A 50 -4.89 12.16 6.17
CA SER A 50 -3.72 12.99 5.83
C SER A 50 -2.82 12.34 4.77
N ILE A 51 -2.66 11.02 4.82
CA ILE A 51 -1.95 10.26 3.78
C ILE A 51 -2.74 10.25 2.46
N ALA A 52 -4.06 10.04 2.53
CA ALA A 52 -4.91 9.99 1.35
C ALA A 52 -4.97 11.34 0.60
N GLU A 53 -4.96 12.45 1.33
CA GLU A 53 -4.88 13.79 0.74
C GLU A 53 -3.54 14.05 0.05
N ALA A 54 -2.45 13.47 0.59
CA ALA A 54 -1.11 13.59 0.01
C ALA A 54 -0.89 12.65 -1.20
N VAL A 55 -1.69 11.60 -1.36
CA VAL A 55 -1.49 10.59 -2.40
C VAL A 55 -2.72 10.56 -3.33
N PRO A 56 -2.68 11.31 -4.45
CA PRO A 56 -3.73 11.25 -5.46
C PRO A 56 -3.90 9.81 -5.97
N GLY A 57 -5.14 9.32 -5.99
CA GLY A 57 -5.45 7.98 -6.46
C GLY A 57 -5.16 6.85 -5.45
N ILE A 58 -4.93 7.16 -4.17
CA ILE A 58 -4.75 6.15 -3.12
C ILE A 58 -5.85 5.09 -3.09
N ASP A 59 -7.11 5.50 -3.32
CA ASP A 59 -8.25 4.58 -3.34
C ASP A 59 -8.14 3.58 -4.50
N GLN A 60 -7.69 4.03 -5.67
CA GLN A 60 -7.49 3.15 -6.84
C GLN A 60 -6.36 2.16 -6.61
N MET A 61 -5.25 2.61 -6.04
CA MET A 61 -4.14 1.73 -5.66
C MET A 61 -4.61 0.68 -4.65
N MET A 62 -5.33 1.12 -3.60
CA MET A 62 -5.89 0.21 -2.60
C MET A 62 -6.90 -0.78 -3.17
N ASP A 63 -7.66 -0.40 -4.18
CA ASP A 63 -8.59 -1.30 -4.88
C ASP A 63 -7.86 -2.31 -5.79
N ALA A 64 -6.73 -1.90 -6.38
CA ALA A 64 -5.83 -2.75 -7.16
C ALA A 64 -5.00 -3.71 -6.29
N ALA A 65 -4.83 -3.39 -5.01
CA ALA A 65 -4.15 -4.27 -4.07
C ALA A 65 -4.85 -5.63 -3.97
N PRO A 66 -4.10 -6.74 -3.90
CA PRO A 66 -4.65 -8.06 -3.70
C PRO A 66 -5.50 -8.05 -2.43
N LYS A 67 -6.81 -8.11 -2.62
CA LYS A 67 -7.73 -8.27 -1.50
C LYS A 67 -7.34 -9.58 -0.84
N ALA A 68 -7.01 -9.53 0.45
CA ALA A 68 -6.91 -10.73 1.25
C ALA A 68 -8.25 -11.47 1.07
N GLU A 69 -8.20 -12.62 0.38
CA GLU A 69 -9.35 -13.50 0.18
C GLU A 69 -9.84 -13.89 1.57
N GLY A 70 -10.83 -13.16 2.09
CA GLY A 70 -11.20 -13.21 3.50
C GLY A 70 -12.11 -12.07 3.95
N SER A 71 -12.13 -10.92 3.27
CA SER A 71 -12.99 -9.79 3.65
C SER A 71 -14.26 -9.65 2.80
N SER A 72 -15.05 -10.72 2.69
CA SER A 72 -16.41 -10.60 2.13
C SER A 72 -17.49 -11.49 2.78
N SER A 73 -17.17 -12.38 3.73
CA SER A 73 -18.23 -13.16 4.44
C SER A 73 -17.84 -13.76 5.81
N ALA A 74 -16.62 -13.61 6.32
CA ALA A 74 -16.16 -14.31 7.52
C ALA A 74 -15.92 -13.39 8.73
N LEU A 75 -16.92 -12.58 9.10
CA LEU A 75 -16.97 -11.91 10.42
C LEU A 75 -16.94 -12.95 11.57
N GLY A 76 -17.20 -14.23 11.31
CA GLY A 76 -17.33 -15.27 12.33
C GLY A 76 -16.13 -16.18 12.59
N SER A 77 -15.01 -16.07 11.86
CA SER A 77 -13.98 -17.14 11.91
C SER A 77 -12.53 -16.66 12.03
N VAL A 78 -12.26 -15.36 11.93
CA VAL A 78 -10.90 -14.83 12.10
C VAL A 78 -10.50 -14.62 13.58
N SER A 79 -11.38 -14.92 14.53
CA SER A 79 -11.01 -14.86 15.96
C SER A 79 -9.99 -15.92 16.39
N SER A 80 -9.70 -16.93 15.55
CA SER A 80 -8.75 -18.01 15.89
C SER A 80 -7.36 -17.87 15.26
N MET A 81 -7.15 -16.90 14.36
CA MET A 81 -5.81 -16.56 13.83
C MET A 81 -5.33 -15.17 14.29
N ILE A 82 -6.21 -14.38 14.92
CA ILE A 82 -5.90 -13.15 15.67
C ILE A 82 -5.41 -13.45 17.09
N GLY A 83 -4.91 -14.67 17.34
CA GLY A 83 -4.34 -15.08 18.61
C GLY A 83 -2.86 -14.75 18.72
N GLY A 84 -2.50 -13.47 18.86
CA GLY A 84 -1.17 -13.10 19.33
C GLY A 84 -0.56 -11.84 18.72
N ASN A 85 -0.98 -10.67 19.20
CA ASN A 85 -0.11 -9.54 19.56
C ASN A 85 1.09 -9.17 18.66
N SER A 86 0.97 -9.33 17.34
CA SER A 86 2.07 -9.19 16.37
C SER A 86 1.70 -8.25 15.22
N ASN A 87 1.09 -7.08 15.50
CA ASN A 87 0.65 -6.11 14.46
C ASN A 87 1.73 -5.86 13.38
N LYS A 88 3.00 -5.81 13.76
CA LYS A 88 4.11 -5.51 12.84
C LYS A 88 4.58 -6.71 12.01
N LEU A 89 4.76 -7.86 12.66
CA LEU A 89 5.18 -9.08 11.95
C LEU A 89 4.06 -9.60 11.05
N GLY A 90 2.79 -9.44 11.48
CA GLY A 90 1.62 -9.72 10.66
C GLY A 90 1.47 -8.75 9.48
N GLY A 91 1.77 -7.47 9.68
CA GLY A 91 1.74 -6.46 8.62
C GLY A 91 2.72 -6.73 7.48
N LEU A 92 4.00 -6.98 7.80
CA LEU A 92 5.01 -7.29 6.78
C LEU A 92 4.81 -8.65 6.12
N ALA A 93 4.34 -9.66 6.87
CA ALA A 93 4.01 -10.96 6.30
C ALA A 93 2.79 -10.88 5.36
N GLY A 94 1.77 -10.09 5.75
CA GLY A 94 0.62 -9.78 4.90
C GLY A 94 1.02 -9.04 3.62
N LEU A 95 1.95 -8.08 3.75
CA LEU A 95 2.46 -7.32 2.62
C LEU A 95 3.28 -8.19 1.66
N THR A 96 4.16 -9.04 2.19
CA THR A 96 4.90 -10.03 1.40
C THR A 96 3.94 -10.94 0.64
N SER A 97 2.89 -11.43 1.31
CA SER A 97 1.87 -12.28 0.69
C SER A 97 1.11 -11.56 -0.43
N ALA A 98 0.82 -10.27 -0.27
CA ALA A 98 0.19 -9.47 -1.31
C ALA A 98 1.13 -9.30 -2.52
N PHE A 99 2.42 -9.04 -2.29
CA PHE A 99 3.40 -8.94 -3.37
C PHE A 99 3.56 -10.27 -4.11
N ASP A 100 3.60 -11.41 -3.40
CA ASP A 100 3.59 -12.75 -4.00
C ASP A 100 2.35 -12.96 -4.90
N LYS A 101 1.17 -12.51 -4.47
CA LYS A 101 -0.06 -12.58 -5.29
C LYS A 101 0.01 -11.74 -6.56
N LEU A 102 0.80 -10.67 -6.57
CA LEU A 102 1.09 -9.83 -7.74
C LEU A 102 2.23 -10.40 -8.61
N GLY A 103 2.77 -11.57 -8.25
CA GLY A 103 3.92 -12.17 -8.91
C GLY A 103 5.23 -11.43 -8.63
N MET A 104 5.29 -10.63 -7.56
CA MET A 104 6.49 -9.95 -7.09
C MET A 104 7.15 -10.73 -5.95
N THR A 105 8.48 -10.63 -5.84
CA THR A 105 9.19 -11.23 -4.70
C THR A 105 9.05 -10.38 -3.45
N GLY A 106 9.12 -11.00 -2.27
CA GLY A 106 9.15 -10.28 -0.98
C GLY A 106 10.26 -9.23 -0.86
N ASP A 107 11.37 -9.40 -1.59
CA ASP A 107 12.45 -8.40 -1.65
C ASP A 107 11.99 -7.06 -2.25
N MET A 108 10.96 -7.07 -3.12
CA MET A 108 10.40 -5.85 -3.67
C MET A 108 9.69 -5.01 -2.62
N VAL A 109 9.12 -5.62 -1.57
CA VAL A 109 8.53 -4.88 -0.45
C VAL A 109 9.54 -3.90 0.15
N GLY A 110 10.78 -4.37 0.37
CA GLY A 110 11.87 -3.55 0.90
C GLY A 110 12.33 -2.43 -0.04
N LYS A 111 12.03 -2.52 -1.35
CA LYS A 111 12.33 -1.47 -2.34
C LYS A 111 11.18 -0.49 -2.52
N PHE A 112 9.94 -0.95 -2.39
CA PHE A 112 8.74 -0.10 -2.46
C PHE A 112 8.67 0.84 -1.27
N ILE A 113 8.88 0.34 -0.05
CA ILE A 113 8.79 1.12 1.19
C ILE A 113 9.52 2.46 1.11
N PRO A 114 10.84 2.54 0.81
CA PRO A 114 11.54 3.81 0.77
C PRO A 114 11.00 4.77 -0.32
N ILE A 115 10.59 4.25 -1.48
CA ILE A 115 10.01 5.08 -2.56
C ILE A 115 8.64 5.65 -2.14
N VAL A 116 7.80 4.84 -1.50
CA VAL A 116 6.49 5.29 -0.98
C VAL A 116 6.68 6.33 0.11
N LEU A 117 7.64 6.14 1.01
CA LEU A 117 7.97 7.10 2.06
C LEU A 117 8.49 8.42 1.47
N ASP A 118 9.37 8.37 0.48
CA ASP A 118 9.89 9.56 -0.20
C ASP A 118 8.78 10.31 -0.95
N TYR A 119 7.89 9.60 -1.63
CA TYR A 119 6.73 10.21 -2.29
C TYR A 119 5.78 10.86 -1.29
N ALA A 120 5.45 10.16 -0.21
CA ALA A 120 4.61 10.69 0.86
C ALA A 120 5.24 11.91 1.54
N LYS A 121 6.58 11.95 1.65
CA LYS A 121 7.31 13.12 2.13
C LYS A 121 7.23 14.29 1.14
N ASP A 122 7.40 14.02 -0.15
CA ASP A 122 7.36 15.04 -1.19
C ASP A 122 5.97 15.70 -1.29
N LYS A 123 4.91 14.90 -1.21
CA LYS A 123 3.52 15.39 -1.34
C LYS A 123 2.88 15.83 -0.03
N GLY A 124 3.12 15.10 1.06
CA GLY A 124 2.46 15.29 2.36
C GLY A 124 3.37 15.80 3.48
N GLY A 125 4.67 15.96 3.21
CA GLY A 125 5.65 16.41 4.18
C GLY A 125 6.10 15.33 5.18
N GLU A 126 6.95 15.73 6.12
CA GLU A 126 7.54 14.80 7.10
C GLU A 126 6.52 14.12 8.01
N HIS A 127 5.38 14.77 8.27
CA HIS A 127 4.33 14.20 9.10
C HIS A 127 3.74 12.93 8.46
N VAL A 128 3.32 13.01 7.20
CA VAL A 128 2.74 11.89 6.44
C VAL A 128 3.75 10.76 6.29
N MET A 129 5.01 11.10 5.97
CA MET A 129 6.11 10.13 5.94
C MET A 129 6.28 9.41 7.28
N SER A 130 6.23 10.15 8.40
CA SER A 130 6.40 9.58 9.75
C SER A 130 5.27 8.63 10.12
N LEU A 131 4.03 8.92 9.71
CA LEU A 131 2.88 8.05 9.92
C LEU A 131 3.09 6.71 9.20
N LEU A 132 3.37 6.76 7.89
CA LEU A 132 3.63 5.56 7.09
C LEU A 132 4.85 4.79 7.61
N LYS A 133 5.92 5.50 7.97
CA LYS A 133 7.11 4.87 8.54
C LYS A 133 6.79 4.16 9.84
N GLY A 134 5.97 4.73 10.72
CA GLY A 134 5.58 4.11 11.99
C GLY A 134 4.89 2.76 11.81
N VAL A 135 4.10 2.61 10.74
CA VAL A 135 3.44 1.35 10.36
C VAL A 135 4.43 0.34 9.78
N LEU A 136 5.41 0.83 9.02
CA LEU A 136 6.37 0.00 8.27
C LEU A 136 7.67 -0.33 9.03
N SER A 137 7.86 0.23 10.24
CA SER A 137 9.08 0.11 11.08
C SER A 137 8.90 -0.74 12.33
#